data_AF-A0A0A9I1M4-F1
#
_entry.id   AF-A0A0A9I1M4-F1
#
_cell.length_a   1.000
_cell.length_b   1.000
_cell.length_c   1.000
_cell.angle_alpha   90.00
_cell.angle_beta   90.00
_cell.angle_gamma   90.00
#
_symmetry.space_group_name_H-M   'P 1'
#
loop_
_entity.id
_entity.type
_entity.pdbx_description
1 polymer ?
#
loop_
_entity_poly.entity_id
_entity_poly.type
_entity_poly.pdbx_seq_one_letter_code
_entity_poly.pdbx_strand_id
1 'polypeptide(L)'
;MEALVHICRDGCRTIGPRDQALKGSRSAVCKFPACKGIELLVRHFSACRVRVPGGCANCKRMWQLLELHSRMCFTPDTCKVPLCRHFKVKIQHLGRKEETKWNLLARKVLESRGTMSCISERRKISAPKPAGNCRMASHLVGTI
;
A
#
# COMPACT_ATOMS: atom_id res chain seq x y z
N MET A 1 -0.03 -8.27 3.45
CA MET A 1 -1.45 -8.57 3.75
C MET A 1 -1.80 -8.19 5.18
N GLU A 2 -1.04 -8.68 6.16
CA GLU A 2 -1.22 -8.44 7.60
C GLU A 2 -1.61 -7.02 8.02
N ALA A 3 -0.95 -5.99 7.48
CA ALA A 3 -1.24 -4.60 7.83
C ALA A 3 -2.68 -4.15 7.49
N LEU A 4 -3.28 -4.68 6.42
CA LEU A 4 -4.69 -4.41 6.10
C LEU A 4 -5.61 -5.09 7.12
N VAL A 5 -5.36 -6.37 7.41
CA VAL A 5 -6.16 -7.15 8.35
C VAL A 5 -6.08 -6.50 9.73
N HIS A 6 -4.89 -6.10 10.17
CA HIS A 6 -4.67 -5.39 11.42
C HIS A 6 -5.53 -4.12 11.52
N ILE A 7 -5.51 -3.26 10.50
CA ILE A 7 -6.30 -2.02 10.48
C ILE A 7 -7.81 -2.33 10.53
N CYS A 8 -8.28 -3.31 9.78
CA CYS A 8 -9.71 -3.61 9.66
C CYS A 8 -10.28 -4.44 10.83
N ARG A 9 -9.47 -5.28 11.47
CA ARG A 9 -9.89 -6.19 12.55
C ARG A 9 -9.58 -5.63 13.93
N ASP A 10 -8.33 -5.22 14.15
CA ASP A 10 -7.82 -4.88 15.48
C ASP A 10 -7.84 -3.36 15.72
N GLY A 11 -7.82 -2.59 14.63
CA GLY A 11 -7.58 -1.16 14.67
C GLY A 11 -6.10 -0.86 14.95
N CYS A 12 -5.55 0.14 14.26
CA CYS A 12 -4.20 0.58 14.53
C CYS A 12 -4.18 1.71 15.54
N ARG A 13 -3.61 1.47 16.72
CA ARG A 13 -3.56 2.47 17.82
C ARG A 13 -2.64 3.65 17.54
N THR A 14 -1.82 3.62 16.48
CA THR A 14 -1.00 4.78 16.04
C THR A 14 -1.70 5.62 14.96
N ILE A 15 -2.95 5.30 14.67
CA ILE A 15 -3.76 5.88 13.62
C ILE A 15 -5.00 6.48 14.29
N GLY A 16 -4.94 7.78 14.58
CA GLY A 16 -6.03 8.51 15.23
C GLY A 16 -7.16 8.91 14.27
N PRO A 17 -8.24 9.52 14.79
CA PRO A 17 -9.23 10.23 13.98
C PRO A 17 -8.59 11.30 13.08
N ARG A 18 -9.36 11.78 12.08
CA ARG A 18 -8.90 12.56 10.92
C ARG A 18 -7.98 13.74 11.27
N ASP A 19 -8.12 14.33 12.46
CA ASP A 19 -7.55 15.63 12.81
C ASP A 19 -6.76 15.65 14.13
N GLN A 20 -6.43 14.49 14.71
CA GLN A 20 -5.70 14.42 15.99
C GLN A 20 -4.42 13.60 15.88
N ALA A 21 -3.28 14.28 15.98
CA ALA A 21 -2.03 13.63 16.36
C ALA A 21 -2.19 13.10 17.79
N LEU A 22 -2.08 11.79 17.97
CA LEU A 22 -2.15 11.17 19.29
C LEU A 22 -1.05 11.78 20.16
N LYS A 23 -1.43 12.59 21.14
CA LYS A 23 -0.51 13.20 22.11
C LYS A 23 0.17 12.07 22.91
N GLY A 24 1.41 11.80 22.57
CA GLY A 24 2.51 11.71 23.53
C GLY A 24 2.47 10.67 24.65
N SER A 25 1.64 9.63 24.64
CA SER A 25 1.82 8.51 25.57
C SER A 25 2.74 7.46 24.93
N ARG A 26 4.07 7.68 25.00
CA ARG A 26 5.13 6.73 24.54
C ARG A 26 4.63 5.78 23.44
N SER A 27 4.34 6.36 22.28
CA SER A 27 3.54 5.76 21.21
C SER A 27 4.07 4.38 20.86
N ALA A 28 3.36 3.31 21.23
CA ALA A 28 3.72 1.96 20.82
C ALA A 28 3.75 1.92 19.30
N VAL A 29 4.94 1.85 18.71
CA VAL A 29 5.13 1.83 17.26
C VAL A 29 4.36 0.64 16.71
N CYS A 30 3.48 0.89 15.74
CA CYS A 30 2.74 -0.20 15.10
C CYS A 30 3.75 -1.15 14.45
N LYS A 31 3.61 -2.44 14.73
CA LYS A 31 4.50 -3.51 14.22
C LYS A 31 4.46 -3.62 12.68
N PHE A 32 3.48 -3.01 12.04
CA PHE A 32 3.26 -3.07 10.61
C PHE A 32 3.66 -1.74 9.95
N PRO A 33 4.82 -1.65 9.26
CA PRO A 33 5.28 -0.40 8.65
C PRO A 33 4.34 0.10 7.55
N ALA A 34 3.60 -0.80 6.90
CA ALA A 34 2.64 -0.46 5.85
C ALA A 34 1.35 0.17 6.37
N CYS A 35 1.11 0.21 7.69
CA CYS A 35 -0.17 0.68 8.23
C CYS A 35 -0.49 2.12 7.85
N LYS A 36 0.49 3.04 7.86
CA LYS A 36 0.26 4.43 7.44
C LYS A 36 -0.14 4.54 5.97
N GLY A 37 0.47 3.76 5.09
CA GLY A 37 0.10 3.74 3.67
C GLY A 37 -1.30 3.19 3.44
N ILE A 38 -1.66 2.10 4.13
CA ILE A 38 -2.98 1.47 4.00
C ILE A 38 -4.07 2.34 4.62
N GLU A 39 -3.82 3.00 5.74
CA GLU A 39 -4.72 3.98 6.35
C GLU A 39 -5.16 5.06 5.35
N LEU A 40 -4.20 5.65 4.63
CA LEU A 40 -4.49 6.66 3.61
C LEU A 40 -5.41 6.11 2.52
N LEU A 41 -5.16 4.88 2.08
CA LEU A 41 -6.02 4.20 1.11
C LEU A 41 -7.43 3.96 1.68
N VAL A 42 -7.56 3.52 2.95
CA VAL A 42 -8.86 3.27 3.60
C VAL A 42 -9.65 4.58 3.70
N ARG A 43 -9.01 5.62 4.22
CA ARG A 43 -9.62 6.96 4.36
C ARG A 43 -10.05 7.50 3.00
N HIS A 44 -9.18 7.45 2.00
CA HIS A 44 -9.50 7.88 0.66
C HIS A 44 -10.65 7.08 0.08
N PHE A 45 -10.59 5.75 0.13
CA PHE A 45 -11.61 4.88 -0.42
C PHE A 45 -12.98 5.19 0.20
N SER A 46 -13.05 5.38 1.52
CA SER A 46 -14.28 5.75 2.23
C SER A 46 -14.91 7.09 1.80
N ALA A 47 -14.09 8.09 1.45
CA ALA A 47 -14.56 9.43 1.11
C ALA A 47 -14.69 9.67 -0.41
N CYS A 48 -14.01 8.87 -1.23
CA CYS A 48 -13.95 9.07 -2.68
C CYS A 48 -15.24 8.56 -3.34
N ARG A 49 -15.82 9.41 -4.20
CA ARG A 49 -17.08 9.14 -4.93
C ARG A 49 -16.89 8.43 -6.27
N VAL A 50 -15.66 8.42 -6.82
CA VAL A 50 -15.33 7.83 -8.13
C VAL A 50 -14.77 6.41 -8.02
N ARG A 51 -15.53 5.52 -7.37
CA ARG A 51 -15.11 4.11 -7.20
C ARG A 51 -15.49 3.31 -8.45
N VAL A 52 -14.49 2.85 -9.23
CA VAL A 52 -14.49 1.79 -10.30
C VAL A 52 -15.71 1.71 -11.25
N PRO A 53 -15.62 1.57 -12.60
CA PRO A 53 -14.47 1.51 -13.52
C PRO A 53 -14.01 2.90 -14.00
N GLY A 54 -12.73 3.04 -14.36
CA GLY A 54 -12.08 4.33 -14.66
C GLY A 54 -11.60 5.12 -13.44
N GLY A 55 -11.96 4.69 -12.22
CA GLY A 55 -11.71 5.39 -10.96
C GLY A 55 -10.24 5.79 -10.68
N CYS A 56 -10.07 6.64 -9.66
CA CYS A 56 -8.78 7.25 -9.34
C CYS A 56 -7.72 6.23 -8.88
N ALA A 57 -6.44 6.63 -8.90
CA ALA A 57 -5.32 5.76 -8.58
C ALA A 57 -5.39 5.13 -7.18
N ASN A 58 -5.80 5.89 -6.17
CA ASN A 58 -5.91 5.37 -4.79
C ASN A 58 -7.06 4.38 -4.64
N CYS A 59 -8.20 4.62 -5.28
CA CYS A 59 -9.29 3.65 -5.32
C CYS A 59 -8.89 2.37 -6.04
N LYS A 60 -8.16 2.46 -7.16
CA LYS A 60 -7.64 1.28 -7.88
C LYS A 60 -6.68 0.46 -7.01
N ARG A 61 -5.75 1.11 -6.31
CA ARG A 61 -4.83 0.43 -5.38
C ARG A 61 -5.56 -0.24 -4.23
N MET A 62 -6.52 0.44 -3.61
CA MET A 62 -7.32 -0.16 -2.53
C MET A 62 -8.10 -1.37 -3.05
N TRP A 63 -8.75 -1.23 -4.22
CA TRP A 63 -9.51 -2.31 -4.83
C TRP A 63 -8.67 -3.56 -5.06
N GLN A 64 -7.48 -3.41 -5.66
CA GLN A 64 -6.52 -4.50 -5.86
C GLN A 64 -6.13 -5.17 -4.54
N LEU A 65 -5.95 -4.39 -3.48
CA LEU A 65 -5.58 -4.91 -2.16
C LEU A 65 -6.71 -5.74 -1.54
N LEU A 66 -7.97 -5.30 -1.66
CA LEU A 66 -9.14 -6.03 -1.18
C LEU A 66 -9.41 -7.30 -2.00
N GLU A 67 -9.21 -7.21 -3.31
CA GLU A 67 -9.33 -8.36 -4.21
C GLU A 67 -8.27 -9.42 -3.87
N LEU A 68 -7.00 -9.02 -3.72
CA LEU A 68 -5.93 -9.90 -3.29
C LEU A 68 -6.22 -10.54 -1.92
N HIS A 69 -6.75 -9.76 -0.97
CA HIS A 69 -7.14 -10.29 0.33
C HIS A 69 -8.16 -11.42 0.21
N SER A 70 -9.25 -11.19 -0.55
CA SER A 70 -10.33 -12.17 -0.68
C SER A 70 -9.86 -13.52 -1.24
N ARG A 71 -8.88 -13.50 -2.15
CA ARG A 71 -8.27 -14.70 -2.73
C ARG A 71 -7.58 -15.55 -1.67
N MET A 72 -6.88 -14.91 -0.73
CA MET A 72 -6.11 -15.59 0.32
C MET A 72 -6.88 -15.77 1.64
N CYS A 73 -8.07 -15.17 1.76
CA CYS A 73 -8.88 -15.26 2.96
C CYS A 73 -9.63 -16.61 3.02
N PHE A 74 -9.38 -17.38 4.08
CA PHE A 74 -10.02 -18.69 4.30
C PHE A 74 -11.33 -18.59 5.09
N THR A 75 -11.56 -17.47 5.79
CA THR A 75 -12.73 -17.27 6.68
C THR A 75 -13.53 -16.04 6.27
N PRO A 76 -14.11 -16.01 5.06
CA PRO A 76 -14.77 -14.83 4.51
C PRO A 76 -15.99 -14.36 5.33
N ASP A 77 -16.69 -15.26 6.01
CA ASP A 77 -17.92 -14.94 6.78
C ASP A 77 -17.63 -14.19 8.08
N THR A 78 -16.50 -14.47 8.72
CA THR A 78 -16.06 -13.77 9.93
C THR A 78 -15.07 -12.64 9.64
N CYS A 79 -14.67 -12.47 8.38
CA CYS A 79 -13.64 -11.52 7.99
C CYS A 79 -14.13 -10.06 8.15
N LYS A 80 -13.31 -9.23 8.78
CA LYS A 80 -13.60 -7.80 8.99
C LYS A 80 -13.08 -6.88 7.87
N VAL A 81 -12.36 -7.42 6.89
CA VAL A 81 -11.87 -6.63 5.75
C VAL A 81 -13.04 -6.29 4.81
N PRO A 82 -13.23 -5.01 4.43
CA PRO A 82 -14.35 -4.60 3.61
C PRO A 82 -14.34 -5.30 2.25
N LEU A 83 -15.52 -5.58 1.70
CA LEU A 83 -15.72 -6.24 0.40
C LEU A 83 -15.12 -7.66 0.28
N CYS A 84 -14.48 -8.21 1.32
CA CYS A 84 -13.85 -9.53 1.27
C CYS A 84 -14.83 -10.61 0.81
N ARG A 85 -16.01 -10.69 1.47
CA ARG A 85 -17.06 -11.66 1.11
C ARG A 85 -17.59 -11.46 -0.30
N HIS A 86 -17.80 -10.21 -0.72
CA HIS A 86 -18.29 -9.89 -2.06
C HIS A 86 -17.34 -10.41 -3.14
N PHE A 87 -16.03 -10.13 -3.00
CA PHE A 87 -15.04 -10.66 -3.92
C PHE A 87 -14.93 -12.18 -3.86
N LYS A 88 -15.01 -12.78 -2.66
CA LYS A 88 -14.93 -14.24 -2.50
C LYS A 88 -16.02 -14.94 -3.31
N VAL A 89 -17.27 -14.48 -3.19
CA VAL A 89 -18.40 -15.01 -3.98
C VAL A 89 -18.13 -14.82 -5.48
N LYS A 90 -17.70 -13.61 -5.90
CA LYS A 90 -17.37 -13.34 -7.30
C LYS A 90 -16.29 -14.27 -7.85
N ILE A 91 -15.28 -14.61 -7.05
CA ILE A 91 -14.19 -15.53 -7.42
C ILE A 91 -14.69 -16.98 -7.48
N GLN A 92 -15.55 -17.41 -6.57
CA GLN A 92 -16.14 -18.76 -6.59
C GLN A 92 -17.00 -19.01 -7.83
N HIS A 93 -17.60 -17.97 -8.39
CA HIS A 93 -18.30 -18.04 -9.67
C HIS A 93 -17.36 -18.06 -10.89
N LEU A 94 -16.04 -17.89 -10.71
CA LEU A 94 -15.08 -18.09 -11.79
C LEU A 94 -14.86 -19.60 -12.02
N GLY A 95 -14.73 -20.01 -13.28
CA GLY A 95 -14.54 -21.43 -13.61
C GLY A 95 -13.26 -22.03 -13.02
N ARG A 96 -13.23 -23.37 -12.91
CA ARG A 96 -12.13 -24.16 -12.29
C ARG A 96 -10.72 -23.78 -12.74
N LYS A 97 -10.55 -23.36 -14.00
CA LYS A 97 -9.25 -22.93 -14.55
C LYS A 97 -8.71 -21.66 -13.86
N GLU A 98 -9.58 -20.68 -13.64
CA GLU A 98 -9.21 -19.43 -12.96
C GLU A 98 -8.92 -19.70 -11.48
N GLU A 99 -9.71 -20.56 -10.84
CA GLU A 99 -9.45 -21.00 -9.46
C GLU A 99 -8.05 -21.59 -9.29
N THR A 100 -7.64 -22.53 -10.15
CA THR A 100 -6.29 -23.13 -10.13
C THR A 100 -5.19 -22.08 -10.31
N LYS A 101 -5.38 -21.16 -11.27
CA LYS A 101 -4.44 -20.05 -11.52
C LYS A 101 -4.32 -19.14 -10.29
N TRP A 102 -5.43 -18.81 -9.65
CA TRP A 102 -5.44 -17.99 -8.44
C TRP A 102 -4.81 -18.69 -7.24
N ASN A 103 -5.05 -19.99 -7.04
CA ASN A 103 -4.41 -20.78 -5.99
C ASN A 103 -2.89 -20.80 -6.14
N LEU A 104 -2.38 -20.95 -7.37
CA LEU A 104 -0.95 -20.86 -7.65
C LEU A 104 -0.37 -19.48 -7.33
N LEU A 105 -1.08 -18.41 -7.69
CA LEU A 105 -0.66 -17.04 -7.40
C LEU A 105 -0.66 -16.75 -5.89
N ALA A 106 -1.70 -17.18 -5.18
CA ALA A 106 -1.78 -17.06 -3.73
C ALA A 106 -0.61 -17.77 -3.04
N ARG A 107 -0.30 -19.01 -3.47
CA ARG A 107 0.86 -19.77 -2.97
C ARG A 107 2.17 -18.99 -3.16
N LYS A 108 2.43 -18.45 -4.35
CA LYS A 108 3.63 -17.64 -4.62
C LYS A 108 3.74 -16.39 -3.75
N VAL A 109 2.61 -15.70 -3.51
CA VAL A 109 2.57 -14.50 -2.64
C VAL A 109 2.82 -14.88 -1.18
N LEU A 110 2.38 -16.06 -0.75
CA LEU A 110 2.67 -16.57 0.59
C LEU A 110 4.13 -17.03 0.72
N GLU A 111 4.71 -17.62 -0.32
CA GLU A 111 6.12 -18.07 -0.36
C GLU A 111 7.11 -16.90 -0.40
N SER A 112 6.80 -15.82 -1.13
CA SER A 112 7.65 -14.63 -1.19
C SER A 112 7.75 -13.87 0.14
N ARG A 113 6.89 -14.20 1.12
CA ARG A 113 7.01 -13.70 2.50
C ARG A 113 8.36 -14.04 3.13
N GLY A 114 9.01 -15.12 2.70
CA GLY A 114 10.35 -15.50 3.16
C GLY A 114 11.50 -14.68 2.55
N THR A 115 11.30 -14.01 1.42
CA THR A 115 12.36 -13.32 0.64
C THR A 115 12.24 -11.79 0.62
N MET A 116 11.16 -11.22 1.16
CA MET A 116 10.88 -9.78 1.10
C MET A 116 11.71 -8.90 2.06
N SER A 117 12.57 -9.46 2.91
CA SER A 117 13.37 -8.69 3.87
C SER A 117 14.36 -7.71 3.22
N CYS A 118 14.71 -7.87 1.93
CA CYS A 118 15.79 -7.11 1.27
C CYS A 118 15.33 -5.83 0.52
N ILE A 119 14.02 -5.64 0.26
CA ILE A 119 13.58 -4.54 -0.63
C ILE A 119 13.50 -3.18 0.09
N SER A 120 13.56 -3.14 1.42
CA SER A 120 13.43 -1.88 2.18
C SER A 120 14.66 -0.96 2.10
N GLU A 121 15.82 -1.46 1.69
CA GLU A 121 17.07 -0.69 1.68
C GLU A 121 17.18 0.29 0.49
N ARG A 122 16.43 0.09 -0.60
CA ARG A 122 16.65 0.82 -1.86
C ARG A 122 15.88 2.15 -2.01
N ARG A 123 15.14 2.62 -0.99
CA ARG A 123 14.39 3.90 -1.06
C ARG A 123 15.03 5.08 -0.32
N LYS A 124 16.22 4.94 0.25
CA LYS A 124 17.03 6.09 0.66
C LYS A 124 18.22 6.19 -0.29
N ILE A 125 18.09 7.02 -1.32
CA ILE A 125 19.09 7.96 -1.87
C ILE A 125 18.53 8.43 -3.23
N SER A 126 17.91 9.60 -3.22
CA SER A 126 18.02 10.57 -4.31
C SER A 126 17.59 11.95 -3.79
N ALA A 127 18.55 12.67 -3.20
CA ALA A 127 18.48 14.13 -3.17
C ALA A 127 18.97 14.62 -4.54
N PRO A 128 18.17 15.40 -5.30
CA PRO A 128 18.66 16.01 -6.53
C PRO A 128 19.60 17.18 -6.17
N LYS A 129 20.84 17.15 -6.66
CA LYS A 129 21.77 18.30 -6.58
C LYS A 129 21.29 19.41 -7.53
N PRO A 130 21.42 20.71 -7.16
CA PRO A 130 21.10 21.80 -8.06
C PRO A 130 22.17 21.92 -9.16
N ALA A 131 21.69 22.26 -10.36
CA ALA A 131 22.47 22.45 -11.57
C ALA A 131 23.39 23.69 -11.45
N GLY A 132 24.70 23.48 -11.60
CA GLY A 132 25.68 24.54 -11.77
C GLY A 132 25.57 25.12 -13.17
N ASN A 133 25.46 26.45 -13.24
CA ASN A 133 25.29 27.20 -14.47
C ASN A 133 26.65 27.32 -15.19
N CYS A 134 26.76 26.85 -16.43
CA CYS A 134 27.84 27.24 -17.33
C CYS A 134 27.56 28.66 -17.86
N ARG A 135 28.46 29.61 -17.63
CA ARG A 135 28.57 30.82 -18.45
C ARG A 135 30.01 30.97 -18.91
N MET A 136 30.18 30.89 -20.23
CA MET A 136 31.38 31.33 -20.94
C MET A 136 31.34 32.86 -21.06
N ALA A 137 32.43 33.54 -20.73
CA ALA A 137 32.74 34.87 -21.24
C ALA A 137 34.25 35.11 -21.21
N SER A 138 34.79 35.02 -22.41
CA SER A 138 36.01 35.58 -22.97
C SER A 138 36.65 36.83 -22.32
N HIS A 139 37.98 36.76 -22.27
CA HIS A 139 38.97 37.75 -22.72
C HIS A 139 39.57 38.83 -21.79
N LEU A 140 40.91 38.91 -21.92
CA LEU A 140 41.82 40.07 -21.97
C LEU A 140 42.57 40.53 -20.70
N VAL A 141 43.88 40.21 -20.72
CA VAL A 141 45.07 41.09 -20.58
C VAL A 141 45.48 41.65 -19.19
N GLY A 142 46.79 41.57 -18.92
CA GLY A 142 47.58 42.67 -18.34
C GLY A 142 48.30 42.42 -17.02
N THR A 143 49.64 42.29 -17.09
CA THR A 143 50.72 43.02 -16.36
C THR A 143 50.46 43.37 -14.87
N ILE A 144 51.36 43.10 -13.91
CA ILE A 144 52.78 43.50 -13.79
C ILE A 144 53.55 42.43 -13.02
#